data_AF-A0A5J6K753-F1
#
_entry.id   AF-A0A5J6K753-F1
#
_cell.length_a   1.000
_cell.length_b   1.000
_cell.length_c   1.000
_cell.angle_alpha   90.00
_cell.angle_beta   90.00
_cell.angle_gamma   90.00
#
_symmetry.space_group_name_H-M   'P 1'
#
loop_
_entity.id
_entity.type
_entity.pdbx_description
1 polymer ?
#
loop_
_entity_poly.entity_id
_entity_poly.type
_entity_poly.pdbx_seq_one_letter_code
_entity_poly.pdbx_strand_id
1 'polypeptide(L)'
;IIEKRRRDRMNNCLADLSRLIPADYLKKGRGRIEKTEIIEMAIKHMKHLQSLACPQLENCDLVPEHPQPGPIVLEHYRLGYQECLSETMHFMVEVEGYFAGDPLCVQLINHLQ
;
A
#
# COMPACT_ATOMS: atom_id res chain seq x y z
N ILE A 1 6.56 39.61 12.47
CA ILE A 1 7.52 38.48 12.40
C ILE A 1 6.81 37.12 12.49
N ILE A 2 5.92 36.91 13.48
CA ILE A 2 5.20 35.64 13.69
C ILE A 2 4.41 35.20 12.45
N GLU A 3 3.61 36.10 11.88
CA GLU A 3 2.78 35.79 10.70
C GLU A 3 3.61 35.45 9.46
N LYS A 4 4.79 36.06 9.30
CA LYS A 4 5.72 35.71 8.22
C LYS A 4 6.16 34.24 8.36
N ARG A 5 6.63 33.85 9.55
CA ARG A 5 7.04 32.45 9.82
C ARG A 5 5.91 31.46 9.62
N ARG A 6 4.67 31.81 10.00
CA ARG A 6 3.49 30.97 9.76
C ARG A 6 3.26 30.74 8.26
N ARG A 7 3.30 31.82 7.46
CA ARG A 7 3.13 31.74 6.00
C ARG A 7 4.25 30.96 5.32
N ASP A 8 5.49 31.13 5.77
CA ASP A 8 6.64 30.40 5.23
C ASP A 8 6.48 28.89 5.48
N ARG A 9 6.10 28.47 6.69
CA ARG A 9 5.79 27.06 6.98
C ARG A 9 4.68 26.51 6.09
N MET A 10 3.58 27.25 5.94
CA MET A 10 2.46 26.84 5.08
C MET A 10 2.89 26.66 3.62
N ASN A 11 3.72 27.57 3.09
CA ASN A 11 4.22 27.46 1.73
C ASN A 11 5.18 26.28 1.55
N ASN A 12 6.01 25.99 2.55
CA ASN A 12 6.90 24.83 2.52
C ASN A 12 6.08 23.52 2.51
N CYS A 13 5.07 23.39 3.37
CA CYS A 13 4.18 22.23 3.36
C CYS A 13 3.48 22.04 2.01
N LEU A 14 3.02 23.11 1.36
CA LEU A 14 2.41 23.03 0.04
C LEU A 14 3.42 22.61 -1.05
N ALA A 15 4.66 23.07 -0.96
CA ALA A 15 5.72 22.68 -1.89
C ALA A 15 6.07 21.19 -1.74
N ASP A 16 6.19 20.70 -0.51
CA ASP A 16 6.42 19.28 -0.23
C ASP A 16 5.24 18.42 -0.67
N LEU A 17 4.02 18.86 -0.37
CA LEU A 17 2.80 18.18 -0.81
C LEU A 17 2.73 18.07 -2.34
N SER A 18 3.06 19.14 -3.06
CA SER A 18 3.11 19.13 -4.52
C SER A 18 4.11 18.12 -5.10
N ARG A 19 5.21 17.83 -4.40
CA ARG A 19 6.22 16.85 -4.84
C ARG A 19 5.79 15.41 -4.57
N LEU A 20 4.96 15.18 -3.55
CA LEU A 20 4.45 13.86 -3.18
C LEU A 20 3.30 13.39 -4.09
N ILE A 21 2.63 14.32 -4.78
CA ILE A 21 1.52 13.98 -5.69
C ILE A 21 2.08 13.34 -6.98
N PRO A 22 1.58 12.15 -7.40
CA PRO A 22 2.04 11.51 -8.62
C PRO A 22 1.76 12.35 -9.87
N ALA A 23 2.67 12.29 -10.84
CA ALA A 23 2.60 13.08 -12.07
C ALA A 23 1.35 12.80 -12.92
N ASP A 24 0.73 11.63 -12.78
CA ASP A 24 -0.51 11.28 -13.52
C ASP A 24 -1.72 12.10 -13.10
N TYR A 25 -1.70 12.64 -11.88
CA TYR A 25 -2.73 13.59 -11.46
C TYR A 25 -2.49 14.98 -12.08
N LEU A 26 -1.25 15.29 -12.48
CA LEU A 26 -0.85 16.59 -13.03
C LEU A 26 -1.11 16.67 -14.53
N LYS A 27 -1.78 17.74 -14.95
CA LYS A 27 -1.99 18.01 -16.39
C LYS A 27 -0.66 18.39 -17.04
N LYS A 28 -0.20 17.56 -17.98
CA LYS A 28 1.01 17.82 -18.77
C LYS A 28 0.91 19.17 -19.49
N GLY A 29 1.97 19.97 -19.45
CA GLY A 29 2.05 21.26 -20.15
C GLY A 29 1.44 22.45 -19.41
N ARG A 30 0.97 22.29 -18.17
CA ARG A 30 0.61 23.43 -17.30
C ARG A 30 1.86 24.01 -16.65
N GLY A 31 1.87 25.33 -16.50
CA GLY A 31 2.91 26.07 -15.78
C GLY A 31 2.78 25.92 -14.26
N ARG A 32 2.84 27.04 -13.54
CA ARG A 32 2.72 27.04 -12.08
C ARG A 32 1.37 26.48 -11.63
N ILE A 33 1.40 25.45 -10.77
CA ILE A 33 0.21 24.82 -10.18
C ILE A 33 -0.35 25.72 -9.09
N GLU A 34 -1.67 25.85 -9.05
CA GLU A 34 -2.36 26.65 -8.03
C GLU A 34 -2.39 25.94 -6.67
N LYS A 35 -2.45 26.70 -5.58
CA LYS A 35 -2.47 26.13 -4.22
C LYS A 35 -3.69 25.24 -3.97
N THR A 36 -4.84 25.66 -4.49
CA THR A 36 -6.10 24.90 -4.44
C THR A 36 -5.98 23.60 -5.21
N GLU A 37 -5.41 23.65 -6.42
CA GLU A 37 -5.16 22.47 -7.25
C GLU A 37 -4.22 21.46 -6.55
N ILE A 38 -3.15 21.92 -5.90
CA ILE A 38 -2.29 21.04 -5.06
C ILE A 38 -3.12 20.31 -3.99
N ILE A 39 -3.99 21.03 -3.28
CA ILE A 39 -4.82 20.45 -2.20
C ILE A 39 -5.82 19.44 -2.77
N GLU A 40 -6.53 19.78 -3.84
CA GLU A 40 -7.51 18.89 -4.47
C GLU A 40 -6.87 17.60 -4.97
N MET A 41 -5.72 17.71 -5.63
CA MET A 41 -5.00 16.57 -6.15
C MET A 41 -4.43 15.68 -5.04
N ALA A 42 -3.93 16.28 -3.95
CA ALA A 42 -3.52 15.54 -2.77
C ALA A 42 -4.69 14.77 -2.14
N ILE A 43 -5.86 15.40 -2.00
CA ILE A 43 -7.07 14.74 -1.49
C ILE A 43 -7.44 13.54 -2.38
N LYS A 44 -7.43 13.74 -3.71
CA LYS A 44 -7.73 12.67 -4.66
C LYS A 44 -6.74 11.51 -4.55
N HIS A 45 -5.45 11.80 -4.38
CA HIS A 45 -4.43 10.77 -4.19
C HIS A 45 -4.59 10.03 -2.86
N MET A 46 -4.84 10.73 -1.75
CA MET A 46 -5.09 10.12 -0.44
C MET A 46 -6.33 9.21 -0.47
N LYS A 47 -7.42 9.63 -1.12
CA LYS A 47 -8.61 8.76 -1.31
C LYS A 47 -8.30 7.52 -2.13
N HIS A 48 -7.48 7.65 -3.18
CA HIS A 48 -7.03 6.50 -3.95
C HIS A 48 -6.19 5.52 -3.10
N LEU A 49 -5.23 6.03 -2.33
CA LEU A 49 -4.45 5.20 -1.39
C LEU A 49 -5.35 4.51 -0.35
N GLN A 50 -6.36 5.20 0.18
CA GLN A 50 -7.33 4.62 1.11
C GLN A 50 -8.15 3.51 0.44
N SER A 51 -8.59 3.67 -0.81
CA SER A 51 -9.29 2.60 -1.54
C SER A 51 -8.40 1.38 -1.81
N LEU A 52 -7.11 1.59 -2.04
CA LEU A 52 -6.11 0.51 -2.19
C LEU A 52 -5.71 -0.12 -0.86
N ALA A 53 -5.95 0.54 0.26
CA ALA A 53 -5.74 -0.06 1.59
C ALA A 53 -6.98 -0.82 2.06
N CYS A 54 -8.18 -0.30 1.77
CA CYS A 54 -9.47 -0.79 2.24
C CYS A 54 -10.56 -0.67 1.15
N PRO A 55 -10.74 -1.69 0.28
CA PRO A 55 -11.68 -1.63 -0.84
C PRO A 55 -13.16 -1.74 -0.41
N GLN A 56 -13.43 -1.97 0.88
CA GLN A 56 -14.79 -2.14 1.43
C GLN A 56 -15.31 -0.93 2.22
N LEU A 57 -14.55 0.17 2.29
CA LEU A 57 -14.87 1.30 3.15
C LEU A 57 -15.31 2.54 2.36
N GLU A 58 -16.25 2.40 1.42
CA GLU A 58 -16.82 3.58 0.73
C GLU A 58 -17.59 4.53 1.68
N ASN A 59 -17.79 4.21 2.97
CA ASN A 59 -18.63 4.99 3.90
C ASN A 59 -18.17 5.07 5.37
N CYS A 60 -16.88 5.04 5.74
CA CYS A 60 -16.51 5.28 7.15
C CYS A 60 -15.46 6.38 7.34
N ASP A 61 -15.95 7.51 7.83
CA ASP A 61 -15.22 8.59 8.50
C ASP A 61 -14.60 8.12 9.82
N LEU A 62 -13.65 7.18 9.82
CA LEU A 62 -12.87 6.89 11.04
C LEU A 62 -11.44 6.46 10.69
N VAL A 63 -10.50 7.32 11.09
CA VAL A 63 -9.06 7.06 11.08
C VAL A 63 -8.76 5.97 12.13
N PRO A 64 -8.20 4.79 11.76
CA PRO A 64 -7.72 3.85 12.75
C PRO A 64 -6.37 4.34 13.29
N GLU A 65 -6.27 4.49 14.60
CA GLU A 65 -5.10 4.94 15.37
C GLU A 65 -3.95 3.89 15.41
N HIS A 66 -4.00 2.87 14.56
CA HIS A 66 -3.00 1.82 14.47
C HIS A 66 -2.62 1.58 13.00
N PRO A 67 -1.32 1.56 12.64
CA PRO A 67 -0.86 1.13 11.32
C PRO A 67 -0.98 -0.39 11.24
N GLN A 68 -2.21 -0.90 11.22
CA GLN A 68 -2.44 -2.28 10.81
C GLN A 68 -2.15 -2.35 9.30
N PRO A 69 -1.40 -3.34 8.81
CA PRO A 69 -1.29 -3.56 7.38
C PRO A 69 -2.71 -3.64 6.82
N GLY A 70 -3.01 -2.76 5.87
CA GLY A 70 -4.35 -2.67 5.28
C GLY A 70 -4.79 -4.05 4.77
N PRO A 71 -6.09 -4.37 4.77
CA PRO A 71 -6.61 -5.68 4.35
C PRO A 71 -6.04 -6.15 3.00
N ILE A 72 -5.76 -5.24 2.04
CA ILE A 72 -5.11 -5.61 0.76
C ILE A 72 -3.66 -6.08 0.95
N VAL A 73 -2.88 -5.44 1.82
CA VAL A 73 -1.50 -5.86 2.12
C VAL A 73 -1.50 -7.23 2.79
N LEU A 74 -2.47 -7.49 3.68
CA LEU A 74 -2.63 -8.78 4.31
C LEU A 74 -3.07 -9.86 3.30
N GLU A 75 -4.00 -9.56 2.39
CA GLU A 75 -4.39 -10.48 1.32
C GLU A 75 -3.24 -10.80 0.37
N HIS A 76 -2.47 -9.79 -0.07
CA HIS A 76 -1.29 -9.99 -0.91
C HIS A 76 -0.22 -10.82 -0.19
N TYR A 77 0.00 -10.57 1.10
CA TYR A 77 0.90 -11.38 1.90
C TYR A 77 0.42 -12.84 1.99
N ARG A 78 -0.87 -13.06 2.28
CA ARG A 78 -1.44 -14.42 2.37
C ARG A 78 -1.35 -15.15 1.04
N LEU A 79 -1.62 -14.47 -0.08
CA LEU A 79 -1.50 -15.04 -1.42
C LEU A 79 -0.04 -15.43 -1.71
N GLY A 80 0.91 -14.51 -1.53
CA GLY A 80 2.33 -14.80 -1.76
C GLY A 80 2.89 -15.87 -0.84
N TYR A 81 2.39 -15.96 0.40
CA TYR A 81 2.72 -17.04 1.32
C TYR A 81 2.20 -18.40 0.84
N GLN A 82 0.97 -18.46 0.32
CA GLN A 82 0.42 -19.69 -0.26
C GLN A 82 1.16 -20.12 -1.53
N GLU A 83 1.55 -19.18 -2.38
CA GLU A 83 2.39 -19.44 -3.56
C GLU A 83 3.75 -20.03 -3.15
N CYS A 84 4.40 -19.43 -2.14
CA CYS A 84 5.66 -19.91 -1.59
C CYS A 84 5.53 -21.33 -0.99
N LEU A 85 4.45 -21.59 -0.26
CA LEU A 85 4.19 -22.92 0.31
C LEU A 85 3.97 -23.96 -0.80
N SER A 86 3.23 -23.60 -1.85
CA SER A 86 3.02 -24.45 -3.03
C SER A 86 4.33 -24.75 -3.76
N GLU A 87 5.17 -23.73 -3.97
CA GLU A 87 6.46 -23.89 -4.64
C GLU A 87 7.44 -24.71 -3.79
N THR A 88 7.40 -24.55 -2.47
CA THR A 88 8.21 -25.37 -1.54
C THR A 88 7.83 -26.85 -1.66
N MET A 89 6.53 -27.14 -1.72
CA MET A 89 6.03 -28.49 -1.93
C MET A 89 6.41 -29.05 -3.30
N HIS A 90 6.34 -28.22 -4.34
CA HIS A 90 6.77 -28.57 -5.68
C HIS A 90 8.26 -28.92 -5.72
N PHE A 91 9.12 -28.10 -5.10
CA PHE A 91 10.55 -28.37 -4.96
C PHE A 91 10.83 -29.69 -4.23
N MET A 92 10.17 -29.94 -3.10
CA MET A 92 10.35 -31.19 -2.35
C MET A 92 9.97 -32.42 -3.17
N VAL A 93 8.91 -32.34 -3.99
CA VAL A 93 8.45 -33.48 -4.78
C VAL A 93 9.26 -33.66 -6.06
N GLU A 94 9.46 -32.61 -6.85
CA GLU A 94 10.06 -32.70 -8.17
C GLU A 94 11.60 -32.70 -8.15
N VAL A 95 12.21 -31.97 -7.22
CA VAL A 95 13.67 -31.81 -7.17
C VAL A 95 14.30 -32.78 -6.18
N GLU A 96 13.76 -32.85 -4.96
CA GLU A 96 14.29 -33.72 -3.90
C GLU A 96 13.73 -35.16 -3.98
N GLY A 97 12.70 -35.39 -4.80
CA GLY A 97 12.14 -36.72 -5.06
C GLY A 97 11.28 -37.28 -3.92
N TYR A 98 10.84 -36.43 -2.98
CA TYR A 98 9.80 -36.82 -2.01
C TYR A 98 8.47 -37.05 -2.73
N PHE A 99 7.52 -37.71 -2.08
CA PHE A 99 6.14 -37.77 -2.56
C PHE A 99 5.25 -36.87 -1.71
N ALA A 100 4.12 -36.41 -2.25
CA ALA A 100 3.25 -35.45 -1.56
C ALA A 100 2.72 -35.97 -0.20
N GLY A 101 2.65 -37.28 -0.02
CA GLY A 101 2.24 -37.93 1.23
C GLY A 101 3.41 -38.26 2.17
N ASP A 102 4.64 -37.84 1.87
CA ASP A 102 5.78 -38.07 2.72
C ASP A 102 5.53 -37.44 4.11
N PRO A 103 5.83 -38.12 5.22
CA PRO A 103 5.60 -37.59 6.56
C PRO A 103 6.20 -36.20 6.77
N LEU A 104 7.38 -35.93 6.18
CA LEU A 104 8.04 -34.63 6.26
C LEU A 104 7.23 -33.54 5.54
N CYS A 105 6.79 -33.82 4.31
CA CYS A 105 5.94 -32.91 3.53
C CYS A 105 4.63 -32.58 4.26
N VAL A 106 3.97 -33.60 4.80
CA VAL A 106 2.69 -33.45 5.53
C VAL A 106 2.90 -32.67 6.84
N GLN A 107 3.95 -32.96 7.59
CA GLN A 107 4.28 -32.23 8.82
C GLN A 107 4.61 -30.76 8.54
N LEU A 108 5.36 -30.49 7.48
CA LEU A 108 5.71 -29.15 7.06
C LEU A 108 4.46 -28.33 6.69
N ILE A 109 3.58 -28.87 5.84
CA ILE A 109 2.34 -28.19 5.46
C ILE A 109 1.48 -27.90 6.71
N ASN A 110 1.29 -28.90 7.57
CA ASN A 110 0.45 -28.74 8.77
C ASN A 110 1.03 -27.72 9.77
N HIS A 111 2.35 -27.55 9.80
CA HIS A 111 2.98 -26.55 10.64
C HIS A 111 2.82 -25.12 10.10
N LEU A 112 2.71 -24.98 8.77
CA LEU A 112 2.73 -23.70 8.07
C LEU A 112 1.33 -23.16 7.72
N GLN A 113 0.27 -23.96 7.87
CA GLN A 113 -1.14 -23.54 7.71
C GLN A 113 -1.72 -22.98 9.01
#